data_AF-A0A1M6ZRS6-F1
#
_entry.id   AF-A0A1M6ZRS6-F1
#
_cell.length_a   1.000
_cell.length_b   1.000
_cell.length_c   1.000
_cell.angle_alpha   90.00
_cell.angle_beta   90.00
_cell.angle_gamma   90.00
#
_symmetry.space_group_name_H-M   'P 1'
#
loop_
_entity.id
_entity.type
_entity.pdbx_description
1 polymer ?
#
loop_
_entity_poly.entity_id
_entity_poly.type
_entity_poly.pdbx_seq_one_letter_code
_entity_poly.pdbx_strand_id
1 'polypeptide(L)'
;MPQHKSCKKRLIQAEKANAQNRSARSAIRTSLKAIRTAATKEEALKELPNLFSQLDKAAAKHRAGFCANRAANYKAKAAKVINSLA
;
A
#
# COMPACT_ATOMS: atom_id res chain seq x y z
N MET A 1 16.51 3.25 -27.34
CA MET A 1 17.62 2.92 -26.41
C MET A 1 18.16 4.22 -25.80
N PRO A 2 18.62 4.24 -24.55
CA PRO A 2 19.21 5.44 -23.95
C PRO A 2 20.45 5.88 -24.73
N GLN A 3 20.48 7.14 -25.20
CA GLN A 3 21.63 7.69 -25.92
C GLN A 3 22.74 8.20 -24.98
N HIS A 4 22.40 8.53 -23.71
CA HIS A 4 23.35 8.99 -22.71
C HIS A 4 23.52 8.02 -21.54
N LYS A 5 24.72 8.01 -20.93
CA LYS A 5 25.05 7.21 -19.73
C LYS A 5 24.13 7.52 -18.55
N SER A 6 23.75 8.80 -18.36
CA SER A 6 22.81 9.24 -17.33
C SER A 6 21.41 8.63 -17.54
N CYS A 7 20.92 8.58 -18.77
CA CYS A 7 19.65 7.96 -19.12
C CYS A 7 19.65 6.45 -18.84
N LYS A 8 20.73 5.74 -19.19
CA LYS A 8 20.89 4.31 -18.86
C LYS A 8 20.82 4.07 -17.33
N LYS A 9 21.48 4.92 -16.54
CA LYS A 9 21.42 4.87 -15.08
C LYS A 9 20.01 5.11 -14.54
N ARG A 10 19.27 6.08 -15.10
CA ARG A 10 17.88 6.37 -14.71
C ARG A 10 16.95 5.17 -14.96
N LEU A 11 17.09 4.45 -16.07
CA LEU A 11 16.31 3.24 -16.33
C LEU A 11 16.53 2.16 -15.26
N ILE A 12 17.78 1.87 -14.93
CA ILE A 12 18.13 0.87 -13.90
C ILE A 12 17.55 1.26 -12.54
N GLN A 13 17.62 2.55 -12.18
CA GLN A 13 17.03 3.06 -10.93
C GLN A 13 15.50 2.96 -10.94
N ALA A 14 14.86 3.29 -12.06
CA ALA A 14 13.41 3.22 -12.22
C ALA A 14 12.92 1.77 -12.11
N GLU A 15 13.60 0.80 -12.73
CA GLU A 15 13.28 -0.63 -12.61
C GLU A 15 13.33 -1.11 -11.15
N LYS A 16 14.40 -0.75 -10.42
CA LYS A 16 14.54 -1.09 -8.99
C LYS A 16 13.41 -0.47 -8.15
N ALA A 17 13.11 0.80 -8.39
CA ALA A 17 12.01 1.48 -7.69
C ALA A 17 10.65 0.86 -8.05
N ASN A 18 10.43 0.49 -9.31
CA ASN A 18 9.21 -0.15 -9.79
C ASN A 18 8.98 -1.52 -9.12
N ALA A 19 10.03 -2.33 -8.98
CA ALA A 19 9.95 -3.62 -8.30
C ALA A 19 9.53 -3.46 -6.82
N GLN A 20 10.16 -2.54 -6.09
CA GLN A 20 9.81 -2.24 -4.69
C GLN A 20 8.40 -1.67 -4.54
N ASN A 21 7.99 -0.79 -5.45
CA ASN A 21 6.64 -0.21 -5.44
C ASN A 21 5.58 -1.28 -5.77
N ARG A 22 5.89 -2.22 -6.67
CA ARG A 22 4.99 -3.31 -7.02
C ARG A 22 4.72 -4.22 -5.83
N SER A 23 5.76 -4.64 -5.09
CA SER A 23 5.59 -5.49 -3.91
C SER A 23 4.78 -4.78 -2.82
N ALA A 24 5.08 -3.52 -2.52
CA ALA A 24 4.33 -2.73 -1.55
C ALA A 24 2.85 -2.55 -1.95
N ARG A 25 2.55 -2.26 -3.23
CA ARG A 25 1.17 -2.17 -3.72
C ARG A 25 0.44 -3.50 -3.59
N SER A 26 1.11 -4.61 -3.93
CA SER A 26 0.56 -5.95 -3.81
C SER A 26 0.15 -6.26 -2.37
N ALA A 27 1.06 -6.06 -1.40
CA ALA A 27 0.80 -6.31 0.00
C ALA A 27 -0.41 -5.50 0.53
N ILE A 28 -0.45 -4.20 0.26
CA ILE A 28 -1.55 -3.33 0.68
C ILE A 28 -2.88 -3.79 0.07
N ARG A 29 -2.87 -4.18 -1.22
CA ARG A 29 -4.09 -4.67 -1.90
C ARG A 29 -4.57 -5.99 -1.31
N THR A 30 -3.67 -6.89 -0.93
CA THR A 30 -4.01 -8.17 -0.28
C THR A 30 -4.65 -7.93 1.08
N SER A 31 -4.06 -7.10 1.94
CA SER A 31 -4.66 -6.76 3.25
C SER A 31 -6.00 -6.04 3.10
N LEU A 32 -6.14 -5.13 2.13
CA LEU A 32 -7.44 -4.51 1.82
C LEU A 32 -8.48 -5.52 1.31
N LYS A 33 -8.05 -6.54 0.56
CA LYS A 33 -8.96 -7.61 0.10
C LYS A 33 -9.43 -8.42 1.30
N ALA A 34 -8.52 -8.82 2.20
CA ALA A 34 -8.84 -9.58 3.40
C ALA A 34 -9.90 -8.87 4.26
N ILE A 35 -9.74 -7.57 4.51
CA ILE A 35 -10.74 -6.78 5.28
C ILE A 35 -12.09 -6.71 4.56
N ARG A 36 -12.11 -6.64 3.23
CA ARG A 36 -13.37 -6.59 2.45
C ARG A 36 -14.08 -7.93 2.34
N THR A 37 -13.34 -9.04 2.42
CA THR A 37 -13.90 -10.39 2.30
C THR A 37 -14.10 -11.08 3.65
N ALA A 38 -13.68 -10.45 4.75
CA ALA A 38 -13.88 -10.98 6.09
C ALA A 38 -15.37 -11.13 6.39
N ALA A 39 -15.76 -12.30 6.92
CA ALA A 39 -17.15 -12.59 7.25
C ALA A 39 -17.54 -12.00 8.62
N THR A 40 -16.56 -11.91 9.53
CA THR A 40 -16.77 -11.39 10.87
C THR A 40 -15.94 -10.14 11.12
N LYS A 41 -16.45 -9.28 12.01
CA LYS A 41 -15.76 -8.08 12.45
C LYS A 41 -14.43 -8.39 13.13
N GLU A 42 -14.36 -9.48 13.89
CA GLU A 42 -13.15 -9.90 14.59
C GLU A 42 -12.00 -10.25 13.64
N GLU A 43 -12.29 -10.96 12.54
CA GLU A 43 -11.30 -11.26 11.51
C GLU A 43 -10.77 -9.99 10.85
N ALA A 44 -11.66 -9.04 10.55
CA ALA A 44 -11.26 -7.77 9.96
C ALA A 44 -10.41 -6.91 10.91
N LEU A 45 -10.71 -6.94 12.22
CA LEU A 45 -9.93 -6.24 13.25
C LEU A 45 -8.51 -6.81 13.41
N LYS A 46 -8.32 -8.12 13.24
CA LYS A 46 -6.99 -8.75 13.30
C LYS A 46 -6.07 -8.28 12.17
N GLU A 47 -6.60 -8.04 10.97
CA GLU A 47 -5.83 -7.56 9.82
C GLU A 47 -5.60 -6.03 9.79
N LEU A 48 -6.39 -5.28 10.56
CA LEU A 48 -6.29 -3.82 10.62
C LEU A 48 -4.90 -3.27 10.99
N PRO A 49 -4.21 -3.75 12.06
CA PRO A 49 -2.88 -3.25 12.41
C PRO A 49 -1.84 -3.52 11.32
N ASN A 50 -1.95 -4.65 10.63
CA ASN A 50 -1.09 -5.01 9.50
C ASN A 50 -1.28 -4.00 8.35
N LEU A 51 -2.53 -3.74 7.94
CA LEU A 51 -2.84 -2.75 6.91
C LEU A 51 -2.31 -1.36 7.28
N PHE A 52 -2.50 -0.92 8.53
CA PHE A 52 -2.07 0.41 8.98
C PHE A 52 -0.54 0.53 8.93
N SER A 53 0.18 -0.48 9.42
CA SER A 53 1.65 -0.52 9.35
C SER A 53 2.17 -0.41 7.92
N GLN A 54 1.55 -1.14 6.97
CA GLN A 54 1.94 -1.11 5.57
C GLN A 54 1.69 0.27 4.93
N LEU A 55 0.54 0.88 5.20
CA LEU A 55 0.18 2.21 4.68
C LEU A 55 1.13 3.29 5.20
N ASP A 56 1.46 3.27 6.50
CA ASP A 56 2.35 4.27 7.09
C ASP A 56 3.78 4.11 6.59
N LYS A 57 4.29 2.88 6.51
CA LYS A 57 5.62 2.60 5.94
C LYS A 57 5.70 3.05 4.47
N ALA A 58 4.63 2.86 3.70
CA ALA A 58 4.57 3.30 2.31
C ALA A 58 4.54 4.84 2.22
N ALA A 59 3.73 5.51 3.04
CA ALA A 59 3.62 6.96 3.06
C ALA A 59 4.92 7.65 3.51
N ALA A 60 5.55 7.16 4.58
CA ALA A 60 6.80 7.72 5.11
C ALA A 60 7.95 7.68 4.08
N LYS A 61 7.95 6.68 3.19
CA LYS A 61 8.97 6.52 2.15
C LYS A 61 8.51 7.02 0.78
N HIS A 62 7.33 7.63 0.67
CA HIS A 62 6.68 8.01 -0.58
C HIS A 62 6.64 6.88 -1.63
N ARG A 63 6.48 5.64 -1.16
CA ARG A 63 6.47 4.43 -1.99
C ARG A 63 5.08 4.12 -2.49
N ALA A 64 5.01 3.41 -3.61
CA ALA A 64 3.77 2.97 -4.25
C ALA A 64 2.82 4.12 -4.65
N GLY A 65 3.25 5.37 -4.57
CA GLY A 65 2.42 6.56 -4.75
C GLY A 65 1.59 6.93 -3.51
N PHE A 66 1.96 6.48 -2.31
CA PHE A 66 1.31 6.89 -1.07
C PHE A 66 1.96 8.15 -0.50
N CYS A 67 1.12 9.10 -0.11
CA CYS A 67 1.45 10.24 0.74
C CYS A 67 0.65 10.14 2.04
N ALA A 68 0.97 10.95 3.04
CA ALA A 68 0.28 10.96 4.34
C ALA A 68 -1.25 11.05 4.18
N ASN A 69 -1.73 11.98 3.34
CA ASN A 69 -3.16 12.17 3.08
C ASN A 69 -3.81 10.94 2.44
N ARG A 70 -3.12 10.28 1.51
CA ARG A 70 -3.61 9.07 0.88
C ARG A 70 -3.67 7.91 1.89
N ALA A 71 -2.64 7.72 2.70
CA ALA A 71 -2.67 6.70 3.75
C ALA A 71 -3.81 6.94 4.74
N ALA A 72 -3.99 8.17 5.23
CA ALA A 72 -5.08 8.54 6.13
C ALA A 72 -6.47 8.27 5.53
N ASN A 73 -6.68 8.59 4.25
CA ASN A 73 -7.94 8.30 3.54
C ASN A 73 -8.24 6.79 3.49
N TYR A 74 -7.23 5.97 3.18
CA TYR A 74 -7.40 4.51 3.16
C TYR A 74 -7.68 3.93 4.55
N LYS A 75 -7.01 4.43 5.60
CA LYS A 75 -7.28 4.04 6.99
C LYS A 75 -8.72 4.38 7.40
N ALA A 76 -9.17 5.60 7.10
CA ALA A 76 -10.53 6.02 7.39
C ALA A 76 -11.57 5.15 6.65
N LYS A 77 -11.32 4.80 5.39
CA LYS A 77 -12.20 3.91 4.62
C LYS A 77 -12.22 2.49 5.19
N ALA A 78 -11.07 1.93 5.56
CA ALA A 78 -11.00 0.60 6.17
C ALA A 78 -11.77 0.55 7.50
N ALA A 79 -11.58 1.56 8.36
CA ALA A 79 -12.32 1.67 9.62
C ALA A 79 -13.84 1.77 9.40
N LYS A 80 -14.30 2.55 8.40
CA LYS A 80 -15.73 2.64 8.05
C LYS A 80 -16.32 1.29 7.65
N VAL A 81 -15.61 0.50 6.84
CA VAL A 81 -16.06 -0.84 6.42
C VAL A 81 -16.20 -1.77 7.64
N ILE A 82 -15.21 -1.76 8.54
CA ILE A 82 -15.24 -2.58 9.76
C ILE A 82 -16.38 -2.16 10.68
N ASN A 83 -16.65 -0.87 10.80
CA ASN A 83 -17.75 -0.37 11.63
C ASN A 83 -19.14 -0.69 11.04
N SER A 84 -19.23 -0.86 9.72
CA SER A 84 -20.48 -1.28 9.05
C SER A 84 -20.73 -2.78 9.10
N LEU A 85 -19.70 -3.58 9.38
CA LEU A 85 -19.86 -5.00 9.69
C LEU A 85 -20.39 -5.09 11.13
N ALA A 86 -21.64 -5.54 11.26
CA ALA A 86 -22.33 -5.72 12.52
C ALA A 86 -21.56 -6.70 13.43
#